data_AF-A0A7S2NHC1-F1
#
_entry.id   AF-A0A7S2NHC1-F1
#
_cell.length_a   1.000
_cell.length_b   1.000
_cell.length_c   1.000
_cell.angle_alpha   90.00
_cell.angle_beta   90.00
_cell.angle_gamma   90.00
#
_symmetry.space_group_name_H-M   'P 1'
#
loop_
_entity.id
_entity.type
_entity.pdbx_description
1 polymer ?
#
loop_
_entity_poly.entity_id
_entity_poly.type
_entity_poly.pdbx_seq_one_letter_code
_entity_poly.pdbx_strand_id
1 'polypeptide(L)'
;ARMLRDYCWLRGKTADSKILRPWVHSPLGYVLALLFRTLPATMRGEHVFRLRVVNLAEEAYYVDPRRGDWCLLRPRGSVLFEGQAGILSAGAVPYYGGGFRLFPFAGVPGFVHLRISDIHPALATLNIIPLWKGHYRNERRVKDFLVREALVEVDRAVPLQHSGELVGEVERVHLKVRDDGGAHLVDFFSAEK
;
A
#
# COMPACT_ATOMS: atom_id res chain seq x y z
N ALA A 1 2.46 8.33 2.64
CA ALA A 1 3.39 9.44 2.94
C ALA A 1 3.00 10.31 4.15
N ARG A 2 1.80 10.93 4.24
CA ARG A 2 1.44 11.80 5.40
C ARG A 2 1.57 11.09 6.75
N MET A 3 1.08 9.85 6.85
CA MET A 3 1.21 9.01 8.04
C MET A 3 2.68 8.78 8.47
N LEU A 4 3.62 8.66 7.52
CA LEU A 4 5.05 8.52 7.82
C LEU A 4 5.63 9.84 8.36
N ARG A 5 5.24 10.99 7.80
CA ARG A 5 5.64 12.31 8.31
C ARG A 5 5.17 12.50 9.76
N ASP A 6 3.91 12.15 10.03
CA ASP A 6 3.34 12.21 11.37
C ASP A 6 3.99 11.22 12.34
N TYR A 7 4.43 10.06 11.85
CA TYR A 7 5.24 9.11 12.60
C TYR A 7 6.59 9.71 13.02
N CYS A 8 7.36 10.24 12.08
CA CYS A 8 8.68 10.79 12.37
C CYS A 8 8.59 11.89 13.45
N TRP A 9 7.53 12.70 13.39
CA TRP A 9 7.24 13.70 14.41
C TRP A 9 6.89 13.09 15.77
N LEU A 10 6.00 12.09 15.81
CA LEU A 10 5.56 11.46 17.07
C LEU A 10 6.71 10.73 17.75
N ARG A 11 7.52 10.00 16.96
CA ARG A 11 8.72 9.30 17.43
C ARG A 11 9.69 10.25 18.12
N GLY A 12 9.89 11.45 17.55
CA GLY A 12 10.73 12.48 18.17
C GLY A 12 10.19 12.97 19.52
N LYS A 13 8.86 13.00 19.71
CA LYS A 13 8.24 13.48 20.95
C LYS A 13 8.11 12.44 22.06
N THR A 14 8.11 11.15 21.74
CA THR A 14 7.94 10.07 22.73
C THR A 14 9.21 9.29 23.04
N ALA A 15 10.36 9.68 22.47
CA ALA A 15 11.64 8.99 22.64
C ALA A 15 12.04 8.79 24.12
N ASP A 16 11.68 9.75 24.97
CA ASP A 16 12.10 9.79 26.38
C ASP A 16 11.09 9.19 27.37
N SER A 17 9.87 8.81 26.91
CA SER A 17 8.82 8.32 27.81
C SER A 17 8.92 6.80 28.04
N LYS A 18 9.28 6.38 29.26
CA LYS A 18 9.43 4.95 29.61
C LYS A 18 8.11 4.15 29.65
N ILE A 19 6.97 4.81 29.82
CA ILE A 19 5.64 4.18 29.98
C ILE A 19 4.93 4.01 28.63
N LEU A 20 5.01 5.01 27.76
CA LEU A 20 4.38 4.99 26.43
C LEU A 20 5.21 4.21 25.40
N ARG A 21 6.53 4.09 25.62
CA ARG A 21 7.46 3.44 24.72
C ARG A 21 7.12 1.98 24.38
N PRO A 22 6.78 1.08 25.31
CA PRO A 22 6.47 -0.32 24.96
C PRO A 22 5.22 -0.46 24.08
N TRP A 23 4.20 0.37 24.32
CA TRP A 23 2.94 0.35 23.59
C TRP A 23 3.07 0.98 22.19
N VAL A 24 3.68 2.16 22.11
CA VAL A 24 3.89 2.90 20.86
C VAL A 24 4.94 2.23 19.96
N HIS A 25 5.89 1.48 20.52
CA HIS A 25 6.96 0.82 19.75
C HIS A 25 6.62 -0.62 19.36
N SER A 26 5.48 -1.17 19.76
CA SER A 26 4.98 -2.43 19.19
C SER A 26 4.43 -2.16 17.77
N PRO A 27 4.63 -3.04 16.77
CA PRO A 27 4.15 -2.79 15.40
C PRO A 27 2.64 -2.51 15.32
N LEU A 28 1.82 -3.23 16.09
CA LEU A 28 0.36 -3.07 16.14
C LEU A 28 -0.06 -1.80 16.89
N GLY A 29 0.54 -1.53 18.06
CA GLY A 29 0.29 -0.31 18.81
C GLY A 29 0.76 0.96 18.08
N TYR A 30 1.82 0.82 17.27
CA TYR A 30 2.32 1.83 16.35
C TYR A 30 1.29 2.20 15.29
N VAL A 31 0.75 1.22 14.55
CA VAL A 31 -0.27 1.48 13.52
C VAL A 31 -1.56 2.01 14.14
N LEU A 32 -1.97 1.50 15.31
CA LEU A 32 -3.15 2.02 16.03
C LEU A 32 -2.94 3.48 16.48
N ALA A 33 -1.81 3.82 17.10
CA ALA A 33 -1.52 5.19 17.53
C ALA A 33 -1.45 6.16 16.35
N LEU A 34 -0.91 5.72 15.20
CA LEU A 34 -0.89 6.49 13.97
C LEU A 34 -2.27 6.65 13.36
N LEU A 35 -3.09 5.59 13.31
CA LEU A 35 -4.47 5.68 12.90
C LEU A 35 -5.17 6.73 13.76
N PHE A 36 -5.10 6.66 15.09
CA PHE A 36 -5.79 7.58 16.01
C PHE A 36 -5.31 9.03 15.96
N ARG A 37 -4.01 9.28 15.73
CA ARG A 37 -3.47 10.66 15.62
C ARG A 37 -3.72 11.28 14.24
N THR A 38 -3.68 10.48 13.17
CA THR A 38 -3.89 10.94 11.79
C THR A 38 -5.39 10.97 11.43
N LEU A 39 -6.21 10.22 12.18
CA LEU A 39 -7.67 10.08 12.06
C LEU A 39 -8.40 11.44 11.94
N PRO A 40 -8.18 12.44 12.81
CA PRO A 40 -8.98 13.68 12.78
C PRO A 40 -8.83 14.50 11.49
N ALA A 41 -7.63 14.53 10.90
CA ALA A 41 -7.40 15.21 9.62
C ALA A 41 -7.84 14.34 8.41
N THR A 42 -7.65 13.03 8.53
CA THR A 42 -8.04 12.05 7.50
C THR A 42 -9.57 11.96 7.36
N MET A 43 -10.31 12.08 8.47
CA MET A 43 -11.78 12.09 8.50
C MET A 43 -12.40 13.27 7.73
N ARG A 44 -11.65 14.34 7.46
CA ARG A 44 -12.11 15.46 6.62
C ARG A 44 -11.95 15.21 5.12
N GLY A 45 -11.48 14.02 4.70
CA GLY A 45 -11.33 13.66 3.30
C GLY A 45 -10.14 14.31 2.59
N GLU A 46 -9.27 15.04 3.29
CA GLU A 46 -8.10 15.74 2.72
C GLU A 46 -7.07 14.81 2.06
N HIS A 47 -7.17 13.51 2.31
CA HIS A 47 -6.32 12.45 1.75
C HIS A 47 -6.93 11.80 0.51
N VAL A 48 -8.18 12.11 0.15
CA VAL A 48 -8.85 11.57 -1.03
C VAL A 48 -8.45 12.39 -2.25
N PHE A 49 -8.02 11.71 -3.30
CA PHE A 49 -7.64 12.30 -4.59
C PHE A 49 -8.25 11.48 -5.72
N ARG A 50 -8.43 12.09 -6.89
CA ARG A 50 -8.85 11.36 -8.08
C ARG A 50 -7.63 10.89 -8.85
N LEU A 51 -7.69 9.67 -9.35
CA LEU A 51 -6.62 9.09 -10.15
C LEU A 51 -7.16 8.27 -11.31
N ARG A 52 -6.29 8.07 -12.29
CA ARG A 52 -6.46 7.15 -13.40
C ARG A 52 -5.23 6.27 -13.50
N VAL A 53 -5.45 4.96 -13.65
CA VAL A 53 -4.39 3.97 -13.81
C VAL A 53 -4.60 3.24 -15.13
N VAL A 54 -3.58 3.26 -15.98
CA VAL A 54 -3.57 2.61 -17.29
C VAL A 54 -2.51 1.52 -17.33
N ASN A 55 -2.87 0.34 -17.81
CA ASN A 55 -1.91 -0.73 -18.08
C ASN A 55 -1.09 -0.39 -19.34
N LEU A 56 0.24 -0.38 -19.22
CA LEU A 56 1.15 -0.17 -20.35
C LEU A 56 1.82 -1.47 -20.84
N ALA A 57 1.76 -2.54 -20.05
CA ALA A 57 2.27 -3.86 -20.43
C ALA A 57 1.26 -4.64 -21.28
N GLU A 58 1.69 -5.76 -21.87
CA GLU A 58 0.78 -6.66 -22.60
C GLU A 58 -0.34 -7.21 -21.72
N GLU A 59 0.01 -7.52 -20.47
CA GLU A 59 -0.89 -8.10 -19.48
C GLU A 59 -0.80 -7.39 -18.13
N ALA A 60 -1.96 -7.23 -17.52
CA ALA A 60 -2.17 -6.99 -16.11
C ALA A 60 -3.36 -7.85 -15.67
N TYR A 61 -3.53 -8.05 -14.38
CA TYR A 61 -4.65 -8.85 -13.85
C TYR A 61 -5.38 -8.08 -12.77
N TYR A 62 -6.70 -7.98 -12.86
CA TYR A 62 -7.52 -7.58 -11.73
C TYR A 62 -7.81 -8.81 -10.87
N VAL A 63 -7.54 -8.70 -9.57
CA VAL A 63 -7.82 -9.77 -8.60
C VAL A 63 -9.23 -9.56 -8.06
N ASP A 64 -10.18 -10.37 -8.54
CA ASP A 64 -11.60 -10.23 -8.20
C ASP A 64 -11.93 -10.95 -6.88
N PRO A 65 -12.16 -10.21 -5.76
CA PRO A 65 -12.43 -10.83 -4.47
C PRO A 65 -13.77 -11.56 -4.42
N ARG A 66 -14.70 -11.27 -5.35
CA ARG A 66 -16.02 -11.92 -5.43
C ARG A 66 -15.94 -13.37 -5.85
N ARG A 67 -14.84 -13.74 -6.52
CA ARG A 67 -14.63 -15.05 -7.15
C ARG A 67 -13.48 -15.82 -6.49
N GLY A 68 -13.23 -15.56 -5.20
CA GLY A 68 -12.13 -16.19 -4.48
C GLY A 68 -10.77 -15.71 -4.98
N ASP A 69 -10.61 -14.40 -5.19
CA ASP A 69 -9.37 -13.77 -5.67
C ASP A 69 -8.95 -14.22 -7.08
N TRP A 70 -9.93 -14.43 -7.97
CA TRP A 70 -9.67 -14.85 -9.35
C TRP A 70 -9.00 -13.74 -10.17
N CYS A 71 -7.98 -14.09 -10.97
CA CYS A 71 -7.24 -13.15 -11.80
C CYS A 71 -7.93 -12.97 -13.17
N LEU A 72 -8.44 -11.77 -13.43
CA LEU A 72 -9.06 -11.39 -14.69
C LEU A 72 -8.08 -10.56 -15.54
N LEU A 73 -7.77 -11.04 -16.75
CA LEU A 73 -6.86 -10.37 -17.67
C LEU A 73 -7.34 -8.95 -18.02
N ARG A 74 -6.40 -8.01 -18.01
CA ARG A 74 -6.53 -6.62 -18.40
C ARG A 74 -5.47 -6.33 -19.46
N PRO A 75 -5.83 -6.28 -20.75
CA PRO A 75 -4.84 -6.12 -21.82
C PRO A 75 -4.18 -4.74 -21.79
N ARG A 76 -3.13 -4.57 -22.59
CA ARG A 76 -2.48 -3.28 -22.83
C ARG A 76 -3.49 -2.18 -23.14
N GLY A 77 -3.24 -0.98 -22.60
CA GLY A 77 -4.08 0.20 -22.80
C GLY A 77 -5.38 0.18 -22.00
N SER A 78 -5.70 -0.91 -21.30
CA SER A 78 -6.88 -0.94 -20.45
C SER A 78 -6.74 0.03 -19.28
N VAL A 79 -7.85 0.70 -18.96
CA VAL A 79 -7.99 1.43 -17.70
C VAL A 79 -8.18 0.39 -16.61
N LEU A 80 -7.23 0.33 -15.69
CA LEU A 80 -7.29 -0.54 -14.51
C LEU A 80 -8.21 0.05 -13.47
N PHE A 81 -8.11 1.36 -13.26
CA PHE A 81 -8.93 2.09 -12.30
C PHE A 81 -9.08 3.56 -12.74
N GLU A 82 -10.27 4.12 -12.55
CA GLU A 82 -10.50 5.56 -12.62
C GLU A 82 -11.52 5.94 -11.55
N GLY A 83 -11.16 6.89 -10.69
CA GLY A 83 -12.01 7.30 -9.58
C GLY A 83 -11.24 7.88 -8.43
N GLN A 84 -11.88 7.93 -7.27
CA GLN A 84 -11.29 8.42 -6.03
C GLN A 84 -10.59 7.30 -5.26
N ALA A 85 -9.46 7.61 -4.63
CA ALA A 85 -8.84 6.77 -3.63
C ALA A 85 -8.24 7.62 -2.51
N GLY A 86 -8.09 7.01 -1.34
CA GLY A 86 -7.30 7.58 -0.24
C GLY A 86 -5.84 7.10 -0.27
N ILE A 87 -5.60 5.91 -0.81
CA ILE A 87 -4.27 5.30 -0.91
C ILE A 87 -4.14 4.57 -2.25
N LEU A 88 -3.03 4.80 -2.95
CA LEU A 88 -2.49 3.92 -3.98
C LEU A 88 -1.11 3.45 -3.51
N SER A 89 -0.86 2.15 -3.62
CA SER A 89 0.38 1.52 -3.17
C SER A 89 0.76 0.39 -4.09
N ALA A 90 2.05 0.17 -4.31
CA ALA A 90 2.54 -0.97 -5.07
C ALA A 90 3.73 -1.61 -4.34
N GLY A 91 3.85 -2.93 -4.44
CA GLY A 91 4.93 -3.68 -3.84
C GLY A 91 5.19 -5.02 -4.54
N ALA A 92 6.47 -5.38 -4.66
CA ALA A 92 6.91 -6.68 -5.17
C ALA A 92 6.89 -7.77 -4.08
N VAL A 93 6.91 -7.37 -2.80
CA VAL A 93 6.88 -8.26 -1.64
C VAL A 93 5.62 -8.06 -0.81
N PRO A 94 5.14 -9.07 -0.07
CA PRO A 94 3.83 -8.99 0.59
C PRO A 94 3.75 -7.98 1.75
N TYR A 95 4.90 -7.67 2.35
CA TYR A 95 4.98 -6.93 3.61
C TYR A 95 5.41 -5.49 3.39
N TYR A 96 4.68 -4.56 3.99
CA TYR A 96 5.06 -3.15 4.04
C TYR A 96 6.07 -2.87 5.17
N GLY A 97 5.94 -3.58 6.30
CA GLY A 97 6.81 -3.45 7.46
C GLY A 97 6.15 -3.97 8.74
N GLY A 98 6.94 -4.39 9.73
CA GLY A 98 6.45 -4.84 11.03
C GLY A 98 5.51 -6.06 11.01
N GLY A 99 5.47 -6.81 9.90
CA GLY A 99 4.52 -7.91 9.68
C GLY A 99 3.20 -7.51 9.04
N PHE A 100 3.00 -6.23 8.70
CA PHE A 100 1.80 -5.77 8.00
C PHE A 100 1.82 -6.23 6.53
N ARG A 101 0.93 -7.17 6.18
CA ARG A 101 0.80 -7.73 4.83
C ARG A 101 -0.09 -6.85 3.94
N LEU A 102 0.40 -5.66 3.60
CA LEU A 102 -0.31 -4.70 2.74
C LEU A 102 -0.55 -5.24 1.33
N PHE A 103 0.34 -6.11 0.84
CA PHE A 103 0.34 -6.61 -0.53
C PHE A 103 0.09 -8.13 -0.61
N PRO A 104 -1.12 -8.64 -0.27
CA PRO A 104 -1.35 -10.07 -0.15
C PRO A 104 -1.06 -10.90 -1.39
N PHE A 105 -1.12 -10.30 -2.59
CA PHE A 105 -0.92 -10.95 -3.88
C PHE A 105 0.47 -10.71 -4.49
N ALA A 106 1.38 -10.07 -3.77
CA ALA A 106 2.76 -9.91 -4.22
C ALA A 106 3.53 -11.24 -4.21
N GLY A 107 4.68 -11.27 -4.90
CA GLY A 107 5.53 -12.47 -5.03
C GLY A 107 5.29 -13.28 -6.31
N VAL A 108 4.42 -12.81 -7.20
CA VAL A 108 4.25 -13.41 -8.54
C VAL A 108 5.40 -12.95 -9.44
N PRO A 109 6.20 -13.86 -10.03
CA PRO A 109 7.33 -13.49 -10.88
C PRO A 109 6.93 -12.56 -12.03
N GLY A 110 7.66 -11.46 -12.20
CA GLY A 110 7.41 -10.46 -13.24
C GLY A 110 6.31 -9.44 -12.93
N PHE A 111 5.58 -9.58 -11.82
CA PHE A 111 4.52 -8.66 -11.42
C PHE A 111 4.81 -7.99 -10.07
N VAL A 112 4.26 -6.79 -9.92
CA VAL A 112 4.04 -6.20 -8.59
C VAL A 112 2.55 -6.19 -8.28
N HIS A 113 2.24 -6.24 -6.99
CA HIS A 113 0.88 -6.03 -6.53
C HIS A 113 0.62 -4.54 -6.37
N LEU A 114 -0.28 -4.00 -7.19
CA LEU A 114 -0.83 -2.65 -7.09
C LEU A 114 -2.16 -2.72 -6.33
N ARG A 115 -2.26 -2.00 -5.22
CA ARG A 115 -3.45 -1.89 -4.38
C ARG A 115 -3.92 -0.44 -4.31
N ILE A 116 -5.20 -0.25 -4.65
CA ILE A 116 -5.90 1.04 -4.58
C ILE A 116 -6.99 0.90 -3.52
N SER A 117 -7.08 1.84 -2.58
CA SER A 117 -8.07 1.78 -1.53
C SER A 117 -8.63 3.13 -1.09
N ASP A 118 -9.89 3.11 -0.69
CA ASP A 118 -10.63 4.21 -0.06
C ASP A 118 -11.31 3.70 1.22
N ILE A 119 -10.51 3.14 2.13
CA ILE A 119 -11.02 2.62 3.41
C ILE A 119 -11.10 3.78 4.39
N HIS A 120 -12.32 4.09 4.86
CA HIS A 120 -12.50 5.06 5.93
C HIS A 120 -11.72 4.62 7.18
N PRO A 121 -10.97 5.51 7.86
CA PRO A 121 -10.13 5.13 8.99
C PRO A 121 -10.84 4.38 10.12
N ALA A 122 -12.08 4.74 10.46
CA ALA A 122 -12.87 4.01 11.45
C ALA A 122 -13.13 2.55 11.04
N LEU A 123 -13.42 2.33 9.74
CA LEU A 123 -13.60 0.98 9.21
C LEU A 123 -12.27 0.21 9.21
N ALA A 124 -11.16 0.90 8.93
CA ALA A 124 -9.83 0.31 9.02
C ALA A 124 -9.50 -0.15 10.46
N THR A 125 -9.82 0.65 11.48
CA THR A 125 -9.63 0.27 12.89
C THR A 125 -10.45 -0.95 13.27
N LEU A 126 -11.74 -0.99 12.89
CA LEU A 126 -12.61 -2.14 13.16
C LEU A 126 -12.13 -3.43 12.45
N ASN A 127 -11.39 -3.29 11.34
CA ASN A 127 -10.89 -4.39 10.53
C ASN A 127 -9.36 -4.53 10.61
N ILE A 128 -8.72 -4.04 11.68
CA ILE A 128 -7.26 -3.95 11.72
C ILE A 128 -6.59 -5.31 11.64
N ILE A 129 -7.13 -6.35 12.28
CA ILE A 129 -6.56 -7.71 12.26
C ILE A 129 -6.59 -8.33 10.85
N PRO A 130 -7.75 -8.39 10.14
CA PRO A 130 -7.77 -8.92 8.78
C PRO A 130 -6.99 -8.05 7.80
N LEU A 131 -6.95 -6.72 7.98
CA LEU A 131 -6.05 -5.85 7.22
C LEU A 131 -4.60 -6.26 7.44
N TRP A 132 -4.20 -6.42 8.71
CA TRP A 132 -2.84 -6.77 9.10
C TRP A 132 -2.35 -8.05 8.44
N LYS A 133 -3.20 -9.08 8.48
CA LYS A 133 -2.94 -10.41 7.89
C LYS A 133 -3.04 -10.41 6.36
N GLY A 134 -3.50 -9.34 5.73
CA GLY A 134 -3.72 -9.27 4.29
C GLY A 134 -4.96 -10.04 3.82
N HIS A 135 -5.88 -10.36 4.73
CA HIS A 135 -7.12 -11.11 4.46
C HIS A 135 -8.33 -10.22 4.21
N TYR A 136 -8.24 -8.91 4.48
CA TYR A 136 -9.34 -8.00 4.24
C TYR A 136 -9.68 -7.95 2.73
N ARG A 137 -10.96 -8.15 2.42
CA ARG A 137 -11.53 -8.06 1.07
C ARG A 137 -12.76 -7.18 1.11
N ASN A 138 -12.78 -6.14 0.29
CA ASN A 138 -13.96 -5.31 0.09
C ASN A 138 -13.92 -4.73 -1.33
N GLU A 139 -14.70 -5.31 -2.23
CA GLU A 139 -14.74 -4.93 -3.64
C GLU A 139 -15.03 -3.44 -3.90
N ARG A 140 -15.70 -2.75 -2.98
CA ARG A 140 -16.06 -1.34 -3.14
C ARG A 140 -14.94 -0.42 -2.70
N ARG A 141 -14.14 -0.87 -1.73
CA ARG A 141 -13.14 -0.06 -1.01
C ARG A 141 -11.71 -0.41 -1.37
N VAL A 142 -11.47 -1.59 -1.94
CA VAL A 142 -10.15 -2.13 -2.26
C VAL A 142 -10.18 -2.72 -3.66
N LYS A 143 -9.24 -2.30 -4.50
CA LYS A 143 -8.99 -2.84 -5.84
C LYS A 143 -7.56 -3.31 -5.92
N ASP A 144 -7.39 -4.58 -6.26
CA ASP A 144 -6.10 -5.25 -6.29
C ASP A 144 -5.77 -5.67 -7.73
N PHE A 145 -4.54 -5.39 -8.15
CA PHE A 145 -4.06 -5.71 -9.49
C PHE A 145 -2.65 -6.29 -9.44
N LEU A 146 -2.37 -7.24 -10.32
CA LEU A 146 -1.00 -7.63 -10.68
C LEU A 146 -0.61 -6.88 -11.94
N VAL A 147 0.46 -6.09 -11.86
CA VAL A 147 0.90 -5.23 -12.98
C VAL A 147 2.38 -5.41 -13.25
N ARG A 148 2.76 -5.36 -14.54
CA ARG A 148 4.16 -5.28 -14.98
C ARG A 148 4.57 -3.85 -15.26
N GLU A 149 3.69 -3.08 -15.89
CA GLU A 149 3.93 -1.68 -16.22
C GLU A 149 2.62 -0.91 -16.18
N ALA A 150 2.57 0.17 -15.40
CA ALA A 150 1.38 1.00 -15.25
C ALA A 150 1.74 2.48 -15.19
N LEU A 151 0.88 3.29 -15.81
CA LEU A 151 0.91 4.73 -15.65
C LEU A 151 -0.19 5.15 -14.68
N VAL A 152 0.19 5.89 -13.66
CA VAL A 152 -0.71 6.53 -12.70
C VAL A 152 -0.67 8.03 -12.93
N GLU A 153 -1.84 8.63 -13.08
CA GLU A 153 -2.04 10.08 -13.14
C GLU A 153 -3.02 10.47 -12.05
N VAL A 154 -2.70 11.51 -11.30
CA VAL A 154 -3.56 12.06 -10.24
C VAL A 154 -3.97 13.49 -10.57
N ASP A 155 -5.09 13.93 -10.01
CA ASP A 155 -5.68 15.24 -10.30
C ASP A 155 -4.97 16.43 -9.66
N ARG A 156 -4.03 16.18 -8.73
CA ARG A 156 -3.22 17.18 -8.04
C ARG A 156 -1.93 16.56 -7.54
N ALA A 157 -0.93 17.38 -7.20
CA ALA A 157 0.28 16.91 -6.53
C ALA A 157 -0.07 16.15 -5.23
N VAL A 158 0.36 14.89 -5.14
CA VAL A 158 0.19 14.04 -3.94
C VAL A 158 1.54 13.53 -3.44
N PRO A 159 1.70 13.35 -2.12
CA PRO A 159 2.99 12.95 -1.58
C PRO A 159 3.30 11.47 -1.86
N LEU A 160 4.47 11.22 -2.47
CA LEU A 160 5.00 9.90 -2.79
C LEU A 160 5.96 9.40 -1.71
N GLN A 161 5.80 8.13 -1.34
CA GLN A 161 6.74 7.42 -0.49
C GLN A 161 7.30 6.22 -1.24
N HIS A 162 8.61 6.01 -1.15
CA HIS A 162 9.30 4.87 -1.75
C HIS A 162 10.25 4.26 -0.72
N SER A 163 10.21 2.93 -0.53
CA SER A 163 11.09 2.19 0.39
C SER A 163 11.23 2.78 1.80
N GLY A 164 10.15 3.37 2.35
CA GLY A 164 10.19 3.97 3.69
C GLY A 164 10.58 5.45 3.72
N GLU A 165 10.93 6.05 2.59
CA GLU A 165 11.35 7.45 2.49
C GLU A 165 10.31 8.31 1.76
N LEU A 166 10.16 9.56 2.19
CA LEU A 166 9.36 10.56 1.46
C LEU A 166 10.18 11.07 0.28
N VAL A 167 9.69 10.84 -0.94
CA VAL A 167 10.40 11.24 -2.17
C VAL A 167 10.05 12.67 -2.58
N GLY A 168 8.82 13.10 -2.33
CA GLY A 168 8.32 14.41 -2.74
C GLY A 168 6.82 14.37 -3.03
N GLU A 169 6.33 15.33 -3.80
CA GLU A 169 4.97 15.32 -4.35
C GLU A 169 5.01 15.04 -5.85
N VAL A 170 4.03 14.30 -6.35
CA VAL A 170 3.95 13.84 -7.73
C VAL A 170 2.54 13.96 -8.26
N GLU A 171 2.43 14.24 -9.56
CA GLU A 171 1.16 14.20 -10.30
C GLU A 171 1.06 12.98 -11.23
N ARG A 172 2.21 12.36 -11.49
CA ARG A 172 2.35 11.25 -12.42
C ARG A 172 3.41 10.27 -11.92
N VAL A 173 3.08 8.99 -11.97
CA VAL A 173 4.00 7.91 -11.61
C VAL A 173 3.97 6.85 -12.70
N HIS A 174 5.13 6.57 -13.29
CA HIS A 174 5.34 5.43 -14.17
C HIS A 174 5.97 4.31 -13.35
N LEU A 175 5.22 3.24 -13.15
CA LEU A 175 5.70 2.05 -12.46
C LEU A 175 6.01 0.97 -13.48
N LYS A 176 7.22 0.39 -13.41
CA LYS A 176 7.66 -0.69 -14.28
C LYS A 176 8.49 -1.71 -13.52
N VAL A 177 8.17 -2.99 -13.72
CA VAL A 177 9.01 -4.12 -13.31
C VAL A 177 10.14 -4.26 -14.31
N ARG A 178 11.37 -4.37 -13.81
CA ARG A 178 12.57 -4.53 -14.63
C ARG A 178 12.65 -5.95 -15.19
N ASP A 179 13.01 -6.08 -16.47
CA ASP A 179 12.96 -7.36 -17.21
C ASP A 179 14.21 -8.25 -16.98
N ASP A 180 15.27 -7.74 -16.34
CA ASP A 180 16.63 -8.32 -16.32
C ASP A 180 16.97 -9.26 -15.14
N GLY A 181 15.98 -9.93 -14.54
CA GLY A 181 16.22 -11.01 -13.58
C GLY A 181 16.27 -10.62 -12.08
N GLY A 182 15.91 -9.39 -11.75
CA GLY A 182 15.73 -8.97 -10.35
C GLY A 182 17.04 -8.78 -9.56
N ALA A 183 16.93 -8.74 -8.24
CA ALA A 183 18.07 -8.68 -7.33
C ALA A 183 18.21 -10.01 -6.60
N HIS A 184 19.43 -10.52 -6.48
CA HIS A 184 19.71 -11.70 -5.66
C HIS A 184 19.71 -11.31 -4.18
N LEU A 185 18.81 -11.91 -3.41
CA LEU A 185 18.75 -11.74 -1.96
C LEU A 185 19.41 -12.94 -1.30
N VAL A 186 20.29 -12.67 -0.33
CA VAL A 186 20.85 -13.70 0.54
C VAL A 186 19.90 -13.90 1.71
N ASP A 187 19.41 -15.13 1.85
CA ASP A 187 18.63 -15.51 3.03
C ASP A 187 19.56 -16.18 4.06
N PHE A 188 19.89 -15.43 5.11
CA PHE A 188 20.73 -15.89 6.21
C PHE A 188 20.01 -16.86 7.17
N PHE A 189 18.70 -17.01 7.05
CA PHE A 189 17.87 -17.80 7.99
C PHE A 189 17.36 -19.11 7.38
N SER A 190 17.52 -19.30 6.07
CA SER A 190 17.15 -20.55 5.37
C SER A 190 18.14 -21.71 5.56
N ALA A 191 19.33 -21.46 6.13
CA ALA A 191 20.40 -22.45 6.27
C ALA A 191 20.27 -23.40 7.47
N GLU A 192 19.28 -23.19 8.36
CA GLU A 192 18.99 -24.10 9.47
C GLU A 192 17.77 -24.97 9.14
N LYS A 193 17.99 -26.03 8.36
CA LYS A 193 17.08 -27.19 8.29
C LYS A 193 17.87 -28.49 8.21
#